data_AF-A0A4P0Y9W7-F1
#
_entry.id   AF-A0A4P0Y9W7-F1
#
_cell.length_a   1.000
_cell.length_b   1.000
_cell.length_c   1.000
_cell.angle_alpha   90.00
_cell.angle_beta   90.00
_cell.angle_gamma   90.00
#
_symmetry.space_group_name_H-M   'P 1'
#
loop_
_entity.id
_entity.type
_entity.pdbx_description
1 polymer ?
#
loop_
_entity_poly.entity_id
_entity_poly.type
_entity_poly.pdbx_seq_one_letter_code
_entity_poly.pdbx_strand_id
1 'polypeptide(L)'
;MALTAFILELVALWFQHVMLLQPCVMCIYERCALFGIMGAGLVGAIAPKTPLRYVAMAIWLYSAIRGLQLAWEHTMIQLHPSPFPDLRFRRPLPNLAAAG
;
A
#
# COMPACT_ATOMS: atom_id res chain seq x y z
N MET A 1 3.89 14.30 -3.09
CA MET A 1 3.48 12.92 -2.77
C MET A 1 1.98 12.70 -2.86
N ALA A 2 1.13 13.58 -2.32
CA ALA A 2 -0.33 13.38 -2.43
C ALA A 2 -0.86 13.40 -3.87
N LEU A 3 -0.38 14.32 -4.72
CA LEU A 3 -0.80 14.43 -6.12
C LEU A 3 -0.34 13.23 -6.96
N THR A 4 0.90 12.77 -6.75
CA THR A 4 1.44 11.57 -7.42
C THR A 4 0.74 10.29 -6.95
N ALA A 5 0.41 10.17 -5.67
CA ALA A 5 -0.38 9.05 -5.14
C ALA A 5 -1.79 9.02 -5.76
N PHE A 6 -2.44 10.17 -5.89
CA PHE A 6 -3.77 10.28 -6.51
C PHE A 6 -3.76 9.94 -8.01
N ILE A 7 -2.70 10.27 -8.74
CA ILE A 7 -2.55 9.87 -10.15
C ILE A 7 -2.36 8.35 -10.26
N LEU A 8 -1.55 7.73 -9.40
CA LEU A 8 -1.33 6.27 -9.40
C LEU A 8 -2.63 5.50 -9.06
N GLU A 9 -3.41 6.03 -8.12
CA GLU A 9 -4.75 5.58 -7.77
C GLU A 9 -5.72 5.56 -8.96
N LEU A 10 -5.78 6.68 -9.71
CA LEU A 10 -6.61 6.81 -10.90
C LEU A 10 -6.15 5.88 -12.03
N VAL A 11 -4.84 5.73 -12.21
CA VAL A 11 -4.26 4.81 -13.18
C VAL A 11 -4.61 3.35 -12.83
N ALA A 12 -4.56 2.97 -11.56
CA ALA A 12 -4.96 1.63 -11.11
C ALA A 12 -6.46 1.37 -11.36
N LEU A 13 -7.32 2.34 -11.08
CA LEU A 13 -8.75 2.25 -11.36
C LEU A 13 -9.04 2.15 -12.87
N TRP A 14 -8.25 2.87 -13.69
CA TRP A 14 -8.31 2.79 -15.14
C TRP A 14 -7.95 1.39 -15.65
N PHE A 15 -6.88 0.78 -15.13
CA PHE A 15 -6.54 -0.60 -15.47
C PHE A 15 -7.64 -1.60 -15.08
N GLN A 16 -8.29 -1.39 -13.94
CA GLN A 16 -9.40 -2.25 -13.48
C GLN A 16 -10.67 -2.08 -14.32
N HIS A 17 -11.01 -0.84 -14.72
CA HIS A 17 -12.26 -0.55 -15.42
C HIS A 17 -12.16 -0.72 -16.95
N VAL A 18 -10.98 -0.47 -17.53
CA VAL A 18 -10.77 -0.47 -18.99
C VAL A 18 -10.17 -1.78 -19.50
N MET A 19 -9.33 -2.46 -18.71
CA MET A 19 -8.69 -3.72 -19.14
C MET A 19 -9.34 -4.99 -18.55
N LEU A 20 -10.43 -4.86 -17.78
CA LEU A 20 -11.20 -5.97 -17.17
C LEU A 20 -10.38 -7.03 -16.40
N LEU A 21 -9.18 -6.67 -15.92
CA LEU A 21 -8.31 -7.61 -15.21
C LEU A 21 -8.79 -7.77 -13.75
N GLN A 22 -9.03 -9.01 -13.32
CA GLN A 22 -9.41 -9.29 -11.92
C GLN A 22 -8.29 -8.87 -10.97
N PRO A 23 -8.58 -8.11 -9.90
CA PRO A 23 -7.55 -7.65 -8.97
C PRO A 23 -7.03 -8.81 -8.12
N CYS A 24 -5.71 -8.99 -8.09
CA CYS A 24 -5.05 -9.87 -7.14
C CYS A 24 -5.05 -9.22 -5.74
N VAL A 25 -5.23 -10.02 -4.69
CA VAL A 25 -5.37 -9.50 -3.31
C VAL A 25 -4.08 -8.82 -2.83
N MET A 26 -2.92 -9.25 -3.29
CA MET A 26 -1.64 -8.60 -2.96
C MET A 26 -1.53 -7.17 -3.51
N CYS A 27 -2.01 -6.90 -4.75
CA CYS A 27 -2.11 -5.54 -5.29
C CYS A 27 -3.08 -4.65 -4.49
N ILE A 28 -4.16 -5.23 -3.93
CA ILE A 28 -5.10 -4.46 -3.10
C ILE A 28 -4.42 -3.94 -1.83
N TYR A 29 -3.51 -4.73 -1.25
CA TYR A 29 -2.79 -4.33 -0.06
C TYR A 29 -1.75 -3.23 -0.32
N GLU A 30 -1.05 -3.26 -1.46
CA GLU A 30 -0.14 -2.16 -1.85
C GLU A 30 -0.91 -0.85 -2.08
N ARG A 31 -2.09 -0.93 -2.69
CA ARG A 31 -2.96 0.26 -2.87
C ARG A 31 -3.41 0.85 -1.53
N CYS A 32 -3.77 0.01 -0.56
CA CYS A 32 -4.10 0.46 0.79
C CYS A 32 -2.91 1.19 1.47
N ALA A 33 -1.67 0.74 1.25
CA ALA A 33 -0.49 1.43 1.77
C ALA A 33 -0.27 2.81 1.10
N LEU A 34 -0.55 2.91 -0.20
CA LEU A 34 -0.52 4.18 -0.95
C LEU A 34 -1.56 5.19 -0.44
N PHE A 35 -2.78 4.74 -0.11
CA PHE A 35 -3.78 5.59 0.54
C PHE A 35 -3.31 6.13 1.89
N GLY A 36 -2.61 5.30 2.69
CA GLY A 36 -2.02 5.74 3.96
C GLY A 36 -0.95 6.84 3.78
N ILE A 37 -0.14 6.76 2.73
CA ILE A 37 0.87 7.78 2.37
C ILE A 37 0.18 9.08 1.92
N MET A 38 -0.93 8.97 1.19
CA MET A 38 -1.72 10.14 0.79
C MET A 38 -2.31 10.86 2.00
N GLY A 39 -2.85 10.11 2.97
CA GLY A 39 -3.33 10.66 4.25
C GLY A 39 -2.23 11.35 5.05
N ALA A 40 -1.05 10.72 5.18
CA ALA A 40 0.10 11.32 5.85
C ALA A 40 0.60 12.60 5.16
N GLY A 41 0.57 12.62 3.81
CA GLY A 41 0.94 13.79 3.00
C GLY A 41 -0.02 14.96 3.16
N LEU A 42 -1.32 14.69 3.28
CA LEU A 42 -2.34 15.72 3.50
C LEU A 42 -2.26 16.29 4.92
N VAL A 43 -2.09 15.43 5.94
CA VAL A 43 -1.89 15.84 7.34
C VAL A 43 -0.59 16.64 7.51
N GLY A 44 0.49 16.25 6.82
CA GLY A 44 1.75 16.99 6.81
C GLY A 44 1.68 18.39 6.15
N ALA A 45 0.74 18.59 5.22
CA ALA A 45 0.55 19.87 4.51
C ALA A 45 -0.29 20.88 5.30
N ILE A 46 -1.23 20.43 6.14
CA ILE A 46 -2.20 21.30 6.83
C ILE A 46 -1.58 22.05 8.02
N ALA A 47 -0.50 21.56 8.64
CA ALA A 47 0.12 22.24 9.80
C ALA A 47 1.66 22.15 9.81
N PRO A 48 2.37 23.04 9.08
CA PRO A 48 3.84 23.02 9.03
C PRO A 48 4.55 23.54 10.29
N LYS A 49 3.83 24.13 11.27
CA LYS A 49 4.39 24.81 12.46
C LYS A 49 4.27 24.02 13.79
N THR A 50 3.66 22.84 13.81
CA THR A 50 3.37 22.08 15.05
C THR A 50 4.11 20.74 15.09
N PRO A 51 4.29 20.10 16.27
CA PRO A 51 4.92 18.78 16.40
C PRO A 51 4.18 17.64 15.66
N LEU A 52 3.00 17.90 15.09
CA LEU A 52 2.28 16.98 14.19
C LEU A 52 3.11 16.54 12.98
N ARG A 53 4.16 17.29 12.61
CA ARG A 53 5.10 16.88 11.56
C ARG A 53 5.80 15.55 11.86
N TYR A 54 6.14 15.27 13.11
CA TYR A 54 6.76 14.00 13.50
C TYR A 54 5.79 12.84 13.36
N VAL A 55 4.51 13.05 13.68
CA VAL A 55 3.46 12.06 13.49
C VAL A 55 3.25 11.77 12.01
N ALA A 56 3.23 12.81 11.17
CA ALA A 56 3.14 12.64 9.71
C ALA A 56 4.35 11.89 9.14
N MET A 57 5.57 12.17 9.62
CA MET A 57 6.77 11.43 9.22
C MET A 57 6.77 9.98 9.71
N ALA A 58 6.29 9.72 10.93
CA ALA A 58 6.19 8.37 11.48
C ALA A 58 5.18 7.51 10.71
N ILE A 59 3.99 8.06 10.41
CA ILE A 59 2.96 7.38 9.61
C ILE A 59 3.48 7.14 8.18
N TRP A 60 4.16 8.13 7.60
CA TRP A 60 4.78 7.98 6.28
C TRP A 60 5.82 6.87 6.25
N LEU A 61 6.74 6.87 7.22
CA LEU A 61 7.81 5.87 7.31
C LEU A 61 7.25 4.47 7.55
N TYR A 62 6.27 4.34 8.45
CA TYR A 62 5.60 3.07 8.72
C TYR A 62 4.92 2.52 7.45
N SER A 63 4.17 3.36 6.73
CA SER A 63 3.51 2.92 5.49
C SER A 63 4.51 2.54 4.39
N ALA A 64 5.60 3.29 4.26
CA ALA A 64 6.66 2.99 3.29
C ALA A 64 7.36 1.64 3.57
N ILE A 65 7.66 1.35 4.84
CA ILE A 65 8.28 0.07 5.23
C ILE A 65 7.34 -1.10 4.91
N ARG A 66 6.05 -0.96 5.22
CA ARG A 66 5.04 -2.01 4.96
C ARG A 66 4.81 -2.21 3.46
N GLY A 67 4.72 -1.14 2.68
CA GLY A 67 4.62 -1.21 1.22
C GLY A 67 5.84 -1.90 0.59
N LEU A 68 7.05 -1.59 1.07
CA LEU A 68 8.28 -2.20 0.57
C LEU A 68 8.36 -3.70 0.87
N GLN A 69 7.93 -4.13 2.07
CA GLN A 69 7.86 -5.55 2.43
C GLN A 69 6.92 -6.32 1.50
N LEU A 70 5.75 -5.77 1.20
CA LEU A 70 4.79 -6.40 0.29
C LEU A 70 5.31 -6.48 -1.15
N ALA A 71 5.86 -5.38 -1.67
CA ALA A 71 6.42 -5.35 -3.01
C ALA A 71 7.56 -6.38 -3.16
N TRP A 72 8.37 -6.55 -2.11
CA TRP A 72 9.44 -7.55 -2.08
C TRP A 72 8.89 -8.98 -2.10
N GLU A 73 7.85 -9.29 -1.34
CA GLU A 73 7.19 -10.61 -1.42
C GLU A 73 6.61 -10.85 -2.82
N HIS A 74 6.04 -9.80 -3.44
CA HIS A 74 5.44 -9.89 -4.75
C HIS A 74 6.45 -10.19 -5.86
N THR A 75 7.62 -9.55 -5.83
CA THR A 75 8.70 -9.82 -6.79
C THR A 75 9.30 -11.20 -6.59
N MET A 76 9.47 -11.63 -5.35
CA MET A 76 9.97 -12.97 -5.03
C MET A 76 9.03 -14.06 -5.53
N ILE A 77 7.71 -13.85 -5.46
CA ILE A 77 6.71 -14.79 -6.00
C ILE A 77 6.77 -14.87 -7.53
N GLN A 78 7.04 -13.75 -8.22
CA GLN A 78 7.18 -13.75 -9.69
C GLN A 78 8.48 -14.41 -10.16
N LEU A 79 9.58 -14.21 -9.42
CA LEU A 79 10.90 -14.71 -9.81
C LEU A 79 11.11 -16.20 -9.45
N HIS A 80 10.44 -16.67 -8.40
CA HIS A 80 10.52 -18.05 -7.93
C HIS A 80 9.12 -18.68 -7.76
N PRO A 81 8.50 -19.15 -8.86
CA PRO A 81 7.19 -19.80 -8.79
C PRO A 81 7.30 -21.12 -8.02
N SER A 82 6.76 -21.16 -6.79
CA SER A 82 6.64 -22.40 -6.00
C SER A 82 5.35 -23.15 -6.36
N PRO A 83 5.33 -24.49 -6.38
CA PRO A 83 4.18 -25.29 -6.83
C PRO A 83 2.93 -25.26 -5.91
N PHE A 84 2.97 -24.57 -4.76
CA PHE A 84 1.80 -24.39 -3.86
C PHE A 84 1.60 -22.93 -3.42
N PRO A 85 1.18 -22.01 -4.30
CA PRO A 85 0.97 -20.60 -3.96
C PRO A 85 -0.36 -20.35 -3.22
N ASP A 86 -1.44 -21.07 -3.57
CA ASP A 86 -2.81 -20.77 -3.11
C ASP A 86 -3.03 -20.95 -1.60
N LEU A 87 -2.32 -21.90 -0.97
CA LEU A 87 -2.45 -22.16 0.48
C LEU A 87 -1.90 -20.99 1.33
N ARG A 88 -0.94 -20.21 0.79
CA ARG A 88 -0.34 -19.05 1.49
C ARG A 88 -1.31 -17.87 1.56
N PHE A 89 -2.19 -17.76 0.57
CA PHE A 89 -3.13 -16.66 0.38
C PHE A 89 -4.36 -16.73 1.31
N ARG A 90 -4.69 -17.94 1.81
CA ARG A 90 -5.83 -18.16 2.72
C ARG A 90 -5.50 -17.99 4.22
N ARG A 91 -4.26 -17.70 4.59
CA ARG A 91 -3.96 -17.34 5.98
C ARG A 91 -4.48 -15.92 6.26
N PRO A 92 -5.42 -15.73 7.20
CA PRO A 92 -5.83 -14.39 7.60
C PRO A 92 -4.60 -13.65 8.12
N LEU A 93 -4.29 -12.48 7.56
CA LEU A 93 -3.17 -11.63 7.96
C LEU A 93 -3.26 -11.34 9.47
N PRO A 94 -2.37 -11.88 10.31
CA PRO A 94 -2.48 -11.72 11.77
C PRO A 94 -2.02 -10.35 12.28
N ASN A 95 -1.58 -9.42 11.41
CA ASN A 95 -0.92 -8.18 11.83
C ASN A 95 -1.61 -6.86 11.42
N LEU A 96 -2.81 -6.89 10.83
CA LEU A 96 -3.61 -5.68 10.55
C LEU A 96 -4.66 -5.39 11.64
N ALA A 97 -4.87 -6.29 12.60
CA ALA A 97 -5.80 -6.10 13.72
C ALA A 97 -5.22 -5.27 14.91
N ALA A 98 -3.96 -4.82 14.83
CA ALA A 98 -3.31 -4.08 15.91
C ALA A 98 -3.18 -2.55 15.65
N ALA A 99 -3.72 -2.04 14.54
CA ALA A 99 -3.54 -0.63 14.15
C ALA A 99 -4.79 0.00 13.51
N GLY A 100 -5.98 -0.44 13.91
CA GLY A 100 -7.27 0.20 13.63
C GLY A 100 -7.99 0.49 14.94
#